data_AF-A0A6B2CTV0-F1
#
_entry.id   AF-A0A6B2CTV0-F1
#
_cell.length_a   1.000
_cell.length_b   1.000
_cell.length_c   1.000
_cell.angle_alpha   90.00
_cell.angle_beta   90.00
_cell.angle_gamma   90.00
#
_symmetry.space_group_name_H-M   'P 1'
#
loop_
_entity.id
_entity.type
_entity.pdbx_description
1 polymer ?
#
loop_
_entity_poly.entity_id
_entity_poly.type
_entity_poly.pdbx_seq_one_letter_code
_entity_poly.pdbx_strand_id
1 'polypeptide(L)'
;MSDTLVISPSSRAPRLETPSVSYVAGSGSTVASAQIYIPAKTEQKGTVEGLEELRREYPEVVSLATKLASGMQLYKSDILILREVAEAMGWDEDDAAEELKNLATNPSERVEKYMELFQKYYSEAHRLLEQEDYTQAAEKLWGAATALIKLHAALRGVFTAAWSHGKLYNYVTHNAEHRQAFRDMLKAAEVMHNFYKRDLDPATFKEHWEDAVRHIEKVKDIVLLH
;
A
#
# COMPACT_ATOMS: atom_id res chain seq x y z
N MET A 1 -13.72 -37.98 -38.74
CA MET A 1 -14.20 -36.70 -39.27
C MET A 1 -13.49 -35.63 -38.50
N SER A 2 -12.56 -34.97 -39.18
CA SER A 2 -11.58 -34.05 -38.62
C SER A 2 -12.03 -32.65 -38.94
N ASP A 3 -12.38 -31.85 -37.94
CA ASP A 3 -12.62 -30.42 -38.14
C ASP A 3 -11.42 -29.65 -37.60
N THR A 4 -10.46 -29.47 -38.50
CA THR A 4 -9.36 -28.51 -38.37
C THR A 4 -9.83 -27.22 -39.03
N LEU A 5 -9.97 -26.14 -38.26
CA LEU A 5 -10.18 -24.79 -38.78
C LEU A 5 -8.85 -24.03 -38.73
N VAL A 6 -8.18 -24.01 -39.89
CA VAL A 6 -7.07 -23.10 -40.20
C VAL A 6 -7.68 -21.85 -40.84
N ILE A 7 -7.41 -20.66 -40.28
CA ILE A 7 -7.59 -19.39 -40.96
C ILE A 7 -6.28 -18.59 -40.84
N SER A 8 -5.71 -18.29 -41.99
CA SER A 8 -4.45 -17.56 -42.23
C SER A 8 -4.59 -16.04 -42.00
N PRO A 9 -3.46 -15.31 -41.88
CA PRO A 9 -3.42 -13.96 -41.31
C PRO A 9 -3.53 -12.87 -42.39
N SER A 10 -4.36 -11.86 -42.18
CA SER A 10 -4.19 -10.53 -42.78
C SER A 10 -5.21 -9.55 -42.19
N SER A 11 -4.74 -8.52 -41.48
CA SER A 11 -4.96 -7.13 -41.89
C SER A 11 -4.49 -6.17 -40.79
N ARG A 12 -3.71 -5.21 -41.26
CA ARG A 12 -3.02 -4.12 -40.55
C ARG A 12 -4.05 -3.23 -39.85
N ALA A 13 -4.02 -3.17 -38.52
CA ALA A 13 -4.83 -2.22 -37.75
C ALA A 13 -4.20 -0.81 -37.80
N PRO A 14 -5.01 0.26 -37.94
CA PRO A 14 -4.53 1.63 -38.11
C PRO A 14 -3.95 2.21 -36.83
N ARG A 15 -2.94 3.08 -37.03
CA ARG A 15 -2.25 3.89 -36.02
C ARG A 15 -3.26 4.87 -35.42
N LEU A 16 -3.57 4.74 -34.13
CA LEU A 16 -4.38 5.72 -33.40
C LEU A 16 -3.54 6.98 -33.20
N GLU A 17 -3.89 8.02 -33.94
CA GLU A 17 -3.43 9.39 -33.70
C GLU A 17 -4.01 9.88 -32.36
N THR A 18 -3.13 10.39 -31.50
CA THR A 18 -3.52 11.07 -30.25
C THR A 18 -4.34 12.32 -30.58
N PRO A 19 -5.49 12.57 -29.94
CA PRO A 19 -6.22 13.81 -30.16
C PRO A 19 -5.44 14.99 -29.59
N SER A 20 -5.25 16.01 -30.43
CA SER A 20 -4.79 17.34 -30.04
C SER A 20 -5.92 18.05 -29.28
N VAL A 21 -5.75 18.25 -27.97
CA VAL A 21 -6.68 19.06 -27.18
C VAL A 21 -6.20 20.51 -27.20
N SER A 22 -6.88 21.34 -27.98
CA SER A 22 -6.79 22.80 -27.92
C SER A 22 -7.60 23.33 -26.73
N TYR A 23 -6.96 24.00 -25.78
CA TYR A 23 -7.66 24.69 -24.69
C TYR A 23 -7.87 26.17 -25.04
N VAL A 24 -9.15 26.58 -25.07
CA VAL A 24 -9.57 27.99 -25.15
C VAL A 24 -9.47 28.58 -23.74
N ALA A 25 -8.81 29.73 -23.62
CA ALA A 25 -8.65 30.43 -22.35
C ALA A 25 -10.00 30.99 -21.86
N GLY A 26 -10.42 30.54 -20.67
CA GLY A 26 -11.54 31.07 -19.90
C GLY A 26 -11.12 31.24 -18.45
N SER A 27 -11.19 32.48 -17.97
CA SER A 27 -10.75 32.98 -16.67
C SER A 27 -11.44 32.31 -15.47
N GLY A 28 -10.68 31.94 -14.44
CA GLY A 28 -11.19 31.80 -13.06
C GLY A 28 -10.61 30.63 -12.27
N SER A 29 -9.84 30.93 -11.21
CA SER A 29 -9.37 30.06 -10.13
C SER A 29 -8.46 28.88 -10.50
N THR A 30 -7.16 29.10 -10.37
CA THR A 30 -6.12 28.05 -10.33
C THR A 30 -6.21 27.27 -9.03
N VAL A 31 -6.77 26.06 -9.07
CA VAL A 31 -6.43 24.99 -8.13
C VAL A 31 -5.17 24.34 -8.69
N ALA A 32 -4.04 24.52 -8.03
CA ALA A 32 -2.79 23.88 -8.43
C ALA A 32 -2.93 22.37 -8.25
N SER A 33 -3.03 21.63 -9.35
CA SER A 33 -2.83 20.18 -9.35
C SER A 33 -1.37 19.93 -8.97
N ALA A 34 -1.12 19.30 -7.82
CA ALA A 34 0.21 18.87 -7.43
C ALA A 34 0.68 17.78 -8.42
N GLN A 35 1.56 18.15 -9.35
CA GLN A 35 2.30 17.18 -10.15
C GLN A 35 3.32 16.49 -9.22
N ILE A 36 3.07 15.23 -8.89
CA ILE A 36 4.02 14.36 -8.17
C ILE A 36 5.24 14.16 -9.07
N TYR A 37 6.41 14.55 -8.59
CA TYR A 37 7.68 14.33 -9.29
C TYR A 37 8.11 12.87 -9.10
N ILE A 38 8.08 12.07 -10.17
CA ILE A 38 8.64 10.72 -10.18
C ILE A 38 10.07 10.81 -10.77
N PRO A 39 11.14 10.67 -9.97
CA PRO A 39 12.50 10.66 -10.49
C PRO A 39 12.73 9.48 -11.45
N ALA A 40 13.51 9.72 -12.50
CA ALA A 40 13.75 8.75 -13.57
C ALA A 40 14.54 7.52 -13.08
N LYS A 41 14.03 6.35 -13.51
CA LYS A 41 14.51 4.97 -13.35
C LYS A 41 16.01 4.81 -13.07
N THR A 42 16.33 4.30 -11.88
CA THR A 42 17.37 3.28 -11.74
C THR A 42 16.73 1.91 -11.94
N GLU A 43 17.14 1.20 -13.00
CA GLU A 43 16.89 -0.25 -13.10
C GLU A 43 17.50 -0.92 -11.87
N GLN A 44 16.68 -1.28 -10.88
CA GLN A 44 17.13 -2.04 -9.73
C GLN A 44 16.63 -3.48 -9.80
N LYS A 45 17.63 -4.36 -9.67
CA LYS A 45 17.71 -5.82 -9.65
C LYS A 45 16.81 -6.52 -8.60
N GLY A 46 15.84 -5.83 -8.00
CA GLY A 46 15.27 -6.15 -6.69
C GLY A 46 14.04 -7.06 -6.67
N THR A 47 13.34 -7.29 -7.80
CA THR A 47 12.11 -8.09 -7.77
C THR A 47 12.37 -9.59 -7.61
N VAL A 48 13.41 -10.13 -8.24
CA VAL A 48 13.70 -11.58 -8.17
C VAL A 48 14.42 -11.99 -6.88
N GLU A 49 15.45 -11.23 -6.46
CA GLU A 49 16.17 -11.52 -5.21
C GLU A 49 15.28 -11.36 -3.97
N GLY A 50 14.38 -10.36 -3.95
CA GLY A 50 13.45 -10.14 -2.83
C GLY A 50 12.41 -11.25 -2.68
N LEU A 51 11.87 -11.79 -3.78
CA LEU A 51 10.88 -12.87 -3.74
C LEU A 51 11.46 -14.19 -3.22
N GLU A 52 12.71 -14.50 -3.57
CA GLU A 52 13.40 -15.70 -3.09
C GLU A 52 13.64 -15.65 -1.57
N GLU A 53 14.03 -14.49 -1.05
CA GLU A 53 14.17 -14.25 0.39
C GLU A 53 12.82 -14.39 1.11
N LEU A 54 11.76 -13.76 0.57
CA LEU A 54 10.41 -13.89 1.11
C LEU A 54 9.92 -15.33 1.10
N ARG A 55 10.20 -16.11 0.06
CA ARG A 55 9.79 -17.52 0.00
C ARG A 55 10.47 -18.35 1.09
N ARG A 56 11.70 -17.99 1.47
CA ARG A 56 12.42 -18.66 2.56
C ARG A 56 11.86 -18.29 3.93
N GLU A 57 11.49 -17.02 4.11
CA GLU A 57 11.02 -16.50 5.41
C GLU A 57 9.52 -16.71 5.65
N TYR A 58 8.71 -16.60 4.60
CA TYR A 58 7.24 -16.63 4.61
C TYR A 58 6.71 -17.51 3.45
N PRO A 59 7.07 -18.81 3.39
CA PRO A 59 6.70 -19.68 2.27
C PRO A 59 5.17 -19.77 2.07
N GLU A 60 4.40 -19.73 3.15
CA GLU A 60 2.94 -19.75 3.14
C GLU A 60 2.33 -18.49 2.50
N VAL A 61 2.89 -17.32 2.78
CA VAL A 61 2.44 -16.04 2.17
C VAL A 61 2.78 -16.00 0.69
N VAL A 62 3.97 -16.46 0.30
CA VAL A 62 4.36 -16.53 -1.13
C VAL A 62 3.52 -17.56 -1.89
N SER A 63 3.21 -18.70 -1.26
CA SER A 63 2.28 -19.68 -1.82
C SER A 63 0.88 -19.10 -2.04
N LEU A 64 0.34 -18.38 -1.03
CA LEU A 64 -0.94 -17.67 -1.15
C LEU A 64 -0.92 -16.64 -2.28
N ALA A 65 0.10 -15.79 -2.34
CA ALA A 65 0.30 -14.81 -3.40
C ALA A 65 0.29 -15.45 -4.79
N THR A 66 0.99 -16.58 -4.95
CA THR A 66 1.03 -17.33 -6.22
C THR A 66 -0.36 -17.85 -6.63
N LYS A 67 -1.15 -18.35 -5.67
CA LYS A 67 -2.53 -18.79 -5.91
C LYS A 67 -3.43 -17.64 -6.32
N LEU A 68 -3.36 -16.52 -5.61
CA LEU A 68 -4.13 -15.30 -5.91
C LEU A 68 -3.80 -14.77 -7.32
N ALA A 69 -2.51 -14.67 -7.66
CA ALA A 69 -2.04 -14.22 -8.97
C ALA A 69 -2.51 -15.14 -10.11
N SER A 70 -2.58 -16.43 -9.87
CA SER A 70 -2.95 -17.44 -10.87
C SER A 70 -4.45 -17.74 -10.94
N GLY A 71 -5.27 -17.07 -10.10
CA GLY A 71 -6.72 -17.35 -10.00
C GLY A 71 -7.02 -18.77 -9.52
N MET A 72 -6.11 -19.39 -8.76
CA MET A 72 -6.31 -20.73 -8.21
C MET A 72 -7.34 -20.71 -7.08
N GLN A 73 -7.99 -21.86 -6.86
CA GLN A 73 -8.88 -22.04 -5.73
C GLN A 73 -8.11 -21.89 -4.42
N LEU A 74 -8.64 -21.09 -3.50
CA LEU A 74 -8.14 -20.94 -2.14
C LEU A 74 -8.80 -21.96 -1.21
N TYR A 75 -8.00 -22.56 -0.34
CA TYR A 75 -8.48 -23.45 0.73
C TYR A 75 -8.61 -22.70 2.05
N LYS A 76 -9.22 -23.34 3.05
CA LYS A 76 -9.42 -22.74 4.38
C LYS A 76 -8.11 -22.20 5.00
N SER A 77 -6.98 -22.91 4.82
CA SER A 77 -5.67 -22.45 5.30
C SER A 77 -5.21 -21.16 4.61
N ASP A 78 -5.46 -21.03 3.31
CA ASP A 78 -5.11 -19.85 2.52
C ASP A 78 -5.86 -18.61 3.03
N ILE A 79 -7.14 -18.78 3.37
CA ILE A 79 -7.98 -17.72 3.95
C ILE A 79 -7.49 -17.31 5.35
N LEU A 80 -7.04 -18.26 6.17
CA LEU A 80 -6.47 -17.92 7.49
C LEU A 80 -5.18 -17.11 7.34
N ILE A 81 -4.30 -17.51 6.42
CA ILE A 81 -3.07 -16.75 6.12
C ILE A 81 -3.41 -15.35 5.60
N LEU A 82 -4.40 -15.22 4.72
CA LEU A 82 -4.83 -13.92 4.21
C LEU A 82 -5.29 -13.00 5.35
N ARG A 83 -6.05 -13.53 6.31
CA ARG A 83 -6.51 -12.78 7.49
C ARG A 83 -5.37 -12.32 8.37
N GLU A 84 -4.42 -13.20 8.66
CA GLU A 84 -3.24 -12.85 9.46
C GLU A 84 -2.40 -11.76 8.77
N VAL A 85 -2.24 -11.84 7.45
CA VAL A 85 -1.55 -10.81 6.66
C VAL A 85 -2.32 -9.49 6.65
N ALA A 86 -3.64 -9.54 6.51
CA ALA A 86 -4.51 -8.36 6.52
C ALA A 86 -4.46 -7.64 7.88
N GLU A 87 -4.61 -8.38 8.98
CA GLU A 87 -4.49 -7.88 10.35
C GLU A 87 -3.11 -7.26 10.61
N ALA A 88 -2.03 -7.96 10.23
CA ALA A 88 -0.67 -7.43 10.41
C ALA A 88 -0.44 -6.11 9.66
N MET A 89 -1.13 -5.87 8.55
CA MET A 89 -1.05 -4.62 7.80
C MET A 89 -2.04 -3.56 8.28
N GLY A 90 -3.07 -3.92 9.06
CA GLY A 90 -4.23 -3.06 9.36
C GLY A 90 -5.18 -2.87 8.18
N TRP A 91 -5.17 -3.80 7.21
CA TRP A 91 -5.87 -3.70 5.94
C TRP A 91 -7.09 -4.61 5.89
N ASP A 92 -8.03 -4.31 5.01
CA ASP A 92 -9.15 -5.20 4.72
C ASP A 92 -8.67 -6.41 3.91
N GLU A 93 -9.34 -7.56 4.06
CA GLU A 93 -8.95 -8.82 3.39
C GLU A 93 -8.83 -8.65 1.86
N ASP A 94 -9.72 -7.89 1.23
CA ASP A 94 -9.71 -7.65 -0.23
C ASP A 94 -8.49 -6.83 -0.69
N ASP A 95 -8.11 -5.80 0.07
CA ASP A 95 -6.92 -4.98 -0.24
C ASP A 95 -5.63 -5.77 0.02
N ALA A 96 -5.60 -6.58 1.08
CA ALA A 96 -4.49 -7.50 1.35
C ALA A 96 -4.37 -8.56 0.25
N ALA A 97 -5.48 -9.10 -0.25
CA ALA A 97 -5.47 -10.06 -1.36
C ALA A 97 -4.95 -9.43 -2.64
N GLU A 98 -5.39 -8.21 -2.98
CA GLU A 98 -4.89 -7.47 -4.14
C GLU A 98 -3.41 -7.09 -4.00
N GLU A 99 -2.92 -6.86 -2.78
CA GLU A 99 -1.49 -6.69 -2.52
C GLU A 99 -0.69 -7.97 -2.77
N LEU A 100 -1.12 -9.09 -2.19
CA LEU A 100 -0.43 -10.37 -2.38
C LEU A 100 -0.48 -10.85 -3.83
N LYS A 101 -1.59 -10.63 -4.54
CA LYS A 101 -1.72 -10.92 -5.97
C LYS A 101 -0.66 -10.22 -6.82
N ASN A 102 -0.25 -9.03 -6.41
CA ASN A 102 0.72 -8.19 -7.11
C ASN A 102 2.10 -8.20 -6.44
N LEU A 103 2.42 -9.23 -5.66
CA LEU A 103 3.64 -9.31 -4.88
C LEU A 103 4.92 -9.22 -5.74
N ALA A 104 4.86 -9.72 -6.98
CA ALA A 104 5.97 -9.71 -7.93
C ALA A 104 6.00 -8.45 -8.82
N THR A 105 4.99 -7.59 -8.74
CA THR A 105 4.90 -6.35 -9.52
C THR A 105 5.98 -5.37 -9.06
N ASN A 106 6.53 -4.58 -9.99
CA ASN A 106 7.49 -3.55 -9.63
C ASN A 106 6.84 -2.55 -8.64
N PRO A 107 7.43 -2.31 -7.45
CA PRO A 107 6.86 -1.40 -6.46
C PRO A 107 6.51 -0.02 -7.02
N SER A 108 7.31 0.53 -7.94
CA SER A 108 7.05 1.84 -8.52
C SER A 108 5.78 1.90 -9.39
N GLU A 109 5.27 0.77 -9.85
CA GLU A 109 3.99 0.70 -10.59
C GLU A 109 2.78 0.75 -9.65
N ARG A 110 3.00 0.72 -8.33
CA ARG A 110 1.96 0.65 -7.30
C ARG A 110 1.79 1.95 -6.51
N VAL A 111 2.49 3.02 -6.88
CA VAL A 111 2.46 4.34 -6.20
C VAL A 111 1.03 4.85 -6.05
N GLU A 112 0.25 4.90 -7.14
CA GLU A 112 -1.13 5.38 -7.11
C GLU A 112 -2.01 4.54 -6.17
N LYS A 113 -1.91 3.20 -6.26
CA LYS A 113 -2.66 2.30 -5.37
C LYS A 113 -2.32 2.52 -3.89
N TYR A 114 -1.05 2.76 -3.54
CA TYR A 114 -0.68 3.03 -2.14
C TYR A 114 -1.13 4.41 -1.66
N MET A 115 -1.21 5.39 -2.55
CA MET A 115 -1.85 6.68 -2.25
C MET A 115 -3.33 6.49 -1.90
N GLU A 116 -4.05 5.75 -2.74
CA GLU A 116 -5.47 5.46 -2.54
C GLU A 116 -5.71 4.71 -1.23
N LEU A 117 -4.88 3.70 -0.92
CA LEU A 117 -5.00 2.95 0.34
C LEU A 117 -4.72 3.83 1.56
N PHE A 118 -3.71 4.70 1.50
CA PHE A 118 -3.46 5.66 2.56
C PHE A 118 -4.68 6.57 2.78
N GLN A 119 -5.21 7.17 1.72
CA GLN A 119 -6.38 8.06 1.81
C GLN A 119 -7.63 7.33 2.32
N LYS A 120 -7.88 6.11 1.83
CA LYS A 120 -8.98 5.25 2.25
C LYS A 120 -8.92 5.00 3.75
N TYR A 121 -7.83 4.40 4.23
CA TYR A 121 -7.73 3.98 5.63
C TYR A 121 -7.63 5.17 6.57
N TYR A 122 -6.96 6.25 6.18
CA TYR A 122 -6.88 7.45 6.99
C TYR A 122 -8.27 8.09 7.19
N SER A 123 -9.04 8.22 6.11
CA SER A 123 -10.40 8.76 6.17
C SER A 123 -11.34 7.85 6.96
N GLU A 124 -11.24 6.53 6.76
CA GLU A 124 -12.03 5.55 7.48
C GLU A 124 -11.73 5.54 8.98
N ALA A 125 -10.46 5.66 9.36
CA ALA A 125 -10.04 5.74 10.75
C ALA A 125 -10.70 6.92 11.46
N HIS A 126 -10.69 8.11 10.85
CA HIS A 126 -11.36 9.30 11.41
C HIS A 126 -12.88 9.13 11.48
N ARG A 127 -13.52 8.54 10.46
CA ARG A 127 -14.96 8.25 10.49
C ARG A 127 -15.34 7.30 11.63
N LEU A 128 -14.51 6.29 11.89
CA LEU A 128 -14.74 5.32 12.98
C LEU A 128 -14.52 5.97 14.35
N LEU A 129 -13.56 6.88 14.47
CA LEU A 129 -13.37 7.69 15.67
C LEU A 129 -14.62 8.50 16.00
N GLU A 130 -15.22 9.16 15.00
CA GLU A 130 -16.47 9.92 15.17
C GLU A 130 -17.65 9.05 15.62
N GLN A 131 -17.60 7.75 15.31
CA GLN A 131 -18.58 6.74 15.71
C GLN A 131 -18.25 6.09 17.06
N GLU A 132 -17.19 6.55 17.74
CA GLU A 132 -16.66 5.98 18.99
C GLU A 132 -16.24 4.50 18.86
N ASP A 133 -16.03 4.00 17.64
CA ASP A 133 -15.45 2.69 17.38
C ASP A 133 -13.92 2.79 17.45
N TYR A 134 -13.41 2.97 18.66
CA TYR A 134 -11.99 3.20 18.93
C TYR A 134 -11.10 2.06 18.45
N THR A 135 -11.59 0.82 18.56
CA THR A 135 -10.86 -0.38 18.13
C THR A 135 -10.64 -0.37 16.63
N GLN A 136 -11.70 -0.22 15.84
CA GLN A 136 -11.57 -0.22 14.38
C GLN A 136 -10.88 1.06 13.90
N ALA A 137 -11.09 2.20 14.57
CA ALA A 137 -10.38 3.44 14.26
C ALA A 137 -8.86 3.26 14.41
N ALA A 138 -8.40 2.68 15.51
CA ALA A 138 -6.98 2.42 15.75
C ALA A 138 -6.35 1.50 14.71
N GLU A 139 -7.06 0.42 14.38
CA GLU A 139 -6.63 -0.55 13.36
C GLU A 139 -6.51 0.10 11.98
N LYS A 140 -7.48 0.93 11.60
CA LYS A 140 -7.46 1.65 10.32
C LYS A 140 -6.40 2.75 10.31
N LEU A 141 -6.09 3.37 11.45
CA LEU A 141 -4.99 4.32 11.54
C LEU A 141 -3.62 3.63 11.37
N TRP A 142 -3.46 2.41 11.90
CA TRP A 142 -2.31 1.55 11.59
C TRP A 142 -2.24 1.22 10.10
N GLY A 143 -3.35 0.81 9.50
CA GLY A 143 -3.48 0.56 8.06
C GLY A 143 -3.05 1.75 7.19
N ALA A 144 -3.39 2.97 7.61
CA ALA A 144 -2.93 4.18 6.96
C ALA A 144 -1.40 4.36 7.09
N ALA A 145 -0.84 4.16 8.27
CA ALA A 145 0.60 4.28 8.48
C ALA A 145 1.41 3.26 7.65
N THR A 146 0.96 2.01 7.56
CA THR A 146 1.60 0.98 6.73
C THR A 146 1.49 1.30 5.24
N ALA A 147 0.33 1.78 4.77
CA ALA A 147 0.15 2.24 3.40
C ALA A 147 1.04 3.44 3.05
N LEU A 148 1.21 4.40 3.97
CA LEU A 148 2.09 5.55 3.76
C LEU A 148 3.56 5.15 3.64
N ILE A 149 4.01 4.16 4.41
CA ILE A 149 5.35 3.58 4.28
C ILE A 149 5.52 2.89 2.93
N LYS A 150 4.52 2.10 2.49
CA LYS A 150 4.55 1.45 1.18
C LYS A 150 4.54 2.45 0.04
N LEU A 151 3.77 3.53 0.14
CA LEU A 151 3.78 4.62 -0.81
C LEU A 151 5.19 5.21 -0.93
N HIS A 152 5.81 5.55 0.20
CA HIS A 152 7.17 6.05 0.22
C HIS A 152 8.18 5.04 -0.36
N ALA A 153 8.02 3.74 -0.07
CA ALA A 153 8.88 2.69 -0.63
C ALA A 153 8.72 2.54 -2.14
N ALA A 154 7.48 2.61 -2.65
CA ALA A 154 7.16 2.55 -4.07
C ALA A 154 7.75 3.73 -4.86
N LEU A 155 7.67 4.94 -4.32
CA LEU A 155 8.31 6.14 -4.90
C LEU A 155 9.83 5.97 -5.06
N ARG A 156 10.44 5.10 -4.25
CA ARG A 156 11.87 4.77 -4.31
C ARG A 156 12.17 3.47 -5.05
N GLY A 157 11.15 2.76 -5.56
CA GLY A 157 11.30 1.46 -6.21
C GLY A 157 11.75 0.34 -5.27
N VAL A 158 11.54 0.49 -3.96
CA VAL A 158 11.95 -0.48 -2.94
C VAL A 158 10.74 -1.32 -2.53
N PHE A 159 10.88 -2.64 -2.60
CA PHE A 159 9.87 -3.56 -2.09
C PHE A 159 9.87 -3.53 -0.54
N THR A 160 8.69 -3.57 0.08
CA THR A 160 8.54 -3.71 1.54
C THR A 160 7.32 -4.55 1.87
N ALA A 161 7.55 -5.66 2.57
CA ALA A 161 6.53 -6.56 3.11
C ALA A 161 5.93 -5.94 4.38
N ALA A 162 4.82 -5.21 4.24
CA ALA A 162 4.23 -4.45 5.33
C ALA A 162 3.59 -5.31 6.43
N TRP A 163 3.31 -6.60 6.17
CA TRP A 163 2.86 -7.55 7.19
C TRP A 163 3.98 -7.99 8.15
N SER A 164 5.23 -7.54 7.93
CA SER A 164 6.36 -7.81 8.82
C SER A 164 6.86 -6.53 9.45
N HIS A 165 6.65 -6.38 10.76
CA HIS A 165 7.15 -5.24 11.54
C HIS A 165 8.65 -5.07 11.35
N GLY A 166 9.41 -6.18 11.35
CA GLY A 166 10.84 -6.17 11.10
C GLY A 166 11.19 -5.59 9.72
N LYS A 167 10.46 -5.95 8.65
CA LYS A 167 10.69 -5.40 7.31
C LYS A 167 10.30 -3.92 7.22
N LEU A 168 9.24 -3.47 7.91
CA LEU A 168 8.88 -2.05 8.02
C LEU A 168 10.00 -1.23 8.69
N TYR A 169 10.49 -1.67 9.85
CA TYR A 169 11.57 -0.98 10.56
C TYR A 169 12.90 -1.01 9.78
N ASN A 170 13.20 -2.12 9.10
CA ASN A 170 14.37 -2.22 8.24
C ASN A 170 14.27 -1.26 7.05
N TYR A 171 13.10 -1.16 6.42
CA TYR A 171 12.87 -0.17 5.37
C TYR A 171 13.15 1.24 5.88
N VAL A 172 12.52 1.65 6.98
CA VAL A 172 12.72 2.98 7.58
C VAL A 172 14.18 3.25 7.93
N THR A 173 14.88 2.25 8.47
CA THR A 173 16.28 2.41 8.90
C THR A 173 17.24 2.61 7.73
N HIS A 174 17.01 1.92 6.61
CA HIS A 174 17.97 1.89 5.51
C HIS A 174 17.59 2.81 4.34
N ASN A 175 16.31 3.11 4.14
CA ASN A 175 15.82 3.73 2.89
C ASN A 175 15.17 5.12 3.07
N ALA A 176 14.66 5.46 4.25
CA ALA A 176 14.07 6.79 4.46
C ALA A 176 15.16 7.87 4.65
N GLU A 177 14.96 9.08 4.09
CA GLU A 177 15.83 10.22 4.41
C GLU A 177 15.45 10.83 5.77
N HIS A 178 14.16 10.97 6.07
CA HIS A 178 13.64 11.47 7.35
C HIS A 178 13.40 10.36 8.38
N ARG A 179 14.41 9.49 8.57
CA ARG A 179 14.30 8.23 9.34
C ARG A 179 13.66 8.39 10.70
N GLN A 180 13.99 9.44 11.42
CA GLN A 180 13.44 9.68 12.76
C GLN A 180 11.94 9.92 12.71
N ALA A 181 11.45 10.75 11.77
CA ALA A 181 10.02 11.02 11.63
C ALA A 181 9.23 9.74 11.29
N PHE A 182 9.73 8.93 10.35
CA PHE A 182 9.14 7.64 10.02
C PHE A 182 9.17 6.65 11.21
N ARG A 183 10.27 6.62 11.97
CA ARG A 183 10.40 5.77 13.16
C ARG A 183 9.43 6.17 14.26
N ASP A 184 9.26 7.47 14.49
CA ASP A 184 8.34 7.99 15.50
C ASP A 184 6.88 7.71 15.09
N MET A 185 6.55 7.88 13.80
CA MET A 185 5.25 7.48 13.25
C MET A 185 4.98 5.99 13.44
N LEU A 186 5.93 5.11 13.09
CA LEU A 186 5.77 3.67 13.30
C LEU A 186 5.50 3.34 14.77
N LYS A 187 6.28 3.90 15.69
CA LYS A 187 6.09 3.66 17.13
C LYS A 187 4.73 4.14 17.62
N ALA A 188 4.30 5.33 17.23
CA ALA A 188 3.01 5.88 17.63
C ALA A 188 1.85 5.06 17.04
N ALA A 189 1.93 4.69 15.76
CA ALA A 189 0.91 3.86 15.11
C ALA A 189 0.88 2.42 15.65
N GLU A 190 2.02 1.84 16.05
CA GLU A 190 2.08 0.54 16.72
C GLU A 190 1.39 0.55 18.09
N VAL A 191 1.45 1.66 18.82
CA VAL A 191 0.66 1.81 20.06
C VAL A 191 -0.83 1.69 19.75
N MET A 192 -1.29 2.30 18.64
CA MET A 192 -2.67 2.20 18.17
C MET A 192 -3.03 0.77 17.72
N HIS A 193 -2.18 0.11 16.92
CA HIS A 193 -2.43 -1.28 16.51
C HIS A 193 -2.52 -2.24 17.71
N ASN A 194 -1.65 -2.04 18.71
CA ASN A 194 -1.69 -2.82 19.95
C ASN A 194 -2.81 -2.36 20.92
N PHE A 195 -3.51 -1.27 20.63
CA PHE A 195 -4.56 -0.70 21.48
C PHE A 195 -5.77 -1.64 21.62
N TYR A 196 -6.03 -2.48 20.60
CA TYR A 196 -7.03 -3.56 20.63
C TYR A 196 -6.96 -4.44 21.90
N LYS A 197 -5.79 -4.54 22.55
CA LYS A 197 -5.54 -5.48 23.65
C LYS A 197 -5.64 -4.88 25.05
N ARG A 198 -5.98 -3.59 25.24
CA ARG A 198 -5.65 -2.88 26.49
C ARG A 198 -6.79 -2.21 27.27
N ASP A 199 -8.04 -2.26 26.82
CA ASP A 199 -9.21 -1.71 27.55
C ASP A 199 -8.93 -0.33 28.21
N LEU A 200 -8.23 0.57 27.50
CA LEU A 200 -7.88 1.88 28.03
C LEU A 200 -9.10 2.81 27.99
N ASP A 201 -9.15 3.75 28.92
CA ASP A 201 -10.24 4.74 28.96
C ASP A 201 -10.18 5.70 27.75
N PRO A 202 -11.31 6.31 27.36
CA PRO A 202 -11.38 7.17 26.18
C PRO A 202 -10.41 8.37 26.18
N ALA A 203 -10.03 8.90 27.35
CA ALA A 203 -9.08 10.03 27.40
C ALA A 203 -7.68 9.56 27.02
N THR A 204 -7.23 8.43 27.57
CA THR A 204 -5.95 7.81 27.21
C THR A 204 -5.90 7.43 25.73
N PHE A 205 -7.00 6.89 25.17
CA PHE A 205 -7.08 6.62 23.73
C PHE A 205 -6.86 7.89 22.91
N LYS A 206 -7.56 8.96 23.26
CA LYS A 206 -7.51 10.22 22.52
C LYS A 206 -6.11 10.83 22.52
N GLU A 207 -5.37 10.75 23.63
CA GLU A 207 -3.98 11.22 23.69
C GLU A 207 -3.06 10.46 22.72
N HIS A 208 -3.17 9.13 22.69
CA HIS A 208 -2.39 8.30 21.75
C HIS A 208 -2.83 8.50 20.30
N TRP A 209 -4.13 8.65 20.06
CA TRP A 209 -4.68 8.98 18.75
C TRP A 209 -4.10 10.27 18.20
N GLU A 210 -4.15 11.35 18.99
CA GLU A 210 -3.63 12.66 18.60
C GLU A 210 -2.12 12.60 18.34
N ASP A 211 -1.36 11.82 19.12
CA ASP A 211 0.07 11.61 18.88
C ASP A 211 0.34 10.87 17.57
N ALA A 212 -0.35 9.76 17.32
CA ALA A 212 -0.22 8.99 16.08
C ALA A 212 -0.58 9.84 14.85
N VAL A 213 -1.70 10.57 14.90
CA VAL A 213 -2.13 11.47 13.83
C VAL A 213 -1.09 12.56 13.54
N ARG A 214 -0.55 13.22 14.56
CA ARG A 214 0.50 14.24 14.37
C ARG A 214 1.71 13.67 13.63
N HIS A 215 2.14 12.47 13.99
CA HIS A 215 3.29 11.83 13.34
C HIS A 215 2.99 11.36 11.92
N ILE A 216 1.79 10.83 11.66
CA ILE A 216 1.34 10.44 10.32
C ILE A 216 1.25 11.66 9.41
N GLU A 217 0.65 12.75 9.86
CA GLU A 217 0.56 14.01 9.10
C GLU A 217 1.94 14.56 8.73
N LYS A 218 2.88 14.55 9.68
CA LYS A 218 4.27 14.96 9.42
C LYS A 218 4.94 14.10 8.34
N VAL A 219 4.76 12.78 8.37
CA VAL A 219 5.33 11.89 7.35
C VAL A 219 4.59 12.04 6.02
N LYS A 220 3.28 12.26 6.04
CA LYS A 220 2.47 12.53 4.84
C LYS A 220 3.02 13.75 4.11
N ASP A 221 3.28 14.83 4.83
CA ASP A 221 3.86 16.05 4.22
C ASP A 221 5.22 15.77 3.58
N ILE A 222 6.06 14.97 4.23
CA ILE A 222 7.36 14.54 3.66
C ILE A 222 7.19 13.73 2.37
N VAL A 223 6.20 12.85 2.32
CA VAL A 223 5.99 11.93 1.18
C VAL A 223 5.25 12.61 0.02
N LEU A 224 4.34 13.56 0.31
CA LEU A 224 3.42 14.13 -0.68
C LEU A 224 3.79 15.53 -1.17
N LEU A 225 4.58 16.29 -0.41
CA LEU A 225 4.92 17.67 -0.73
C LEU A 225 6.34 17.83 -1.29
N HIS A 226 7.00 16.73 -1.67
CA HIS A 226 8.36 16.70 -2.26
C HIS A 226 8.35 16.01 -3.62
#